data_AF-A0A6L4AE94-F1
#
_entry.id   AF-A0A6L4AE94-F1
#
_cell.length_a   1.000
_cell.length_b   1.000
_cell.length_c   1.000
_cell.angle_alpha   90.00
_cell.angle_beta   90.00
_cell.angle_gamma   90.00
#
_symmetry.space_group_name_H-M   'P 1'
#
loop_
_entity.id
_entity.type
_entity.pdbx_description
1 polymer ?
#
loop_
_entity_poly.entity_id
_entity_poly.type
_entity_poly.pdbx_seq_one_letter_code
_entity_poly.pdbx_strand_id
1 'polypeptide(L)'
;MKQKGIQTMYESFSLPDEHLTDDYPLWQQVVARDPAADGSFVYGVQSTGVYCRPSCKSRRPKRENVKFFQLPAAAEAAGFRACKRCRPNTVAMQDSQVALVQSICDHINT
;
A
#
# COMPACT_ATOMS: atom_id res chain seq x y z
N MET A 1 35.46 25.77 -27.22
CA MET A 1 36.11 25.16 -26.04
C MET A 1 35.14 25.24 -24.87
N LYS A 2 34.73 24.06 -24.34
CA LYS A 2 34.27 23.76 -22.96
C LYS A 2 33.04 24.56 -22.45
N GLN A 3 31.98 24.01 -21.87
CA GLN A 3 31.58 22.69 -21.34
C GLN A 3 30.06 22.83 -21.03
N LYS A 4 29.21 21.89 -21.48
CA LYS A 4 28.52 20.87 -20.65
C LYS A 4 27.66 21.48 -19.52
N GLY A 5 26.33 21.46 -19.57
CA GLY A 5 25.50 20.25 -19.63
C GLY A 5 24.91 20.01 -18.25
N ILE A 6 23.68 20.45 -18.01
CA ILE A 6 22.87 20.10 -16.83
C ILE A 6 21.72 19.21 -17.31
N GLN A 7 22.11 17.99 -17.72
CA GLN A 7 21.23 16.89 -18.05
C GLN A 7 21.10 16.03 -16.78
N THR A 8 19.96 16.14 -16.10
CA THR A 8 19.30 15.12 -15.25
C THR A 8 20.19 14.10 -14.53
N MET A 9 20.42 14.23 -13.21
CA MET A 9 20.93 13.13 -12.37
C MET A 9 20.36 13.18 -10.93
N TYR A 10 19.05 13.00 -10.78
CA TYR A 10 18.59 12.17 -9.66
C TYR A 10 18.36 10.78 -10.24
N GLU A 11 19.46 10.04 -10.32
CA GLU A 11 19.47 8.61 -10.64
C GLU A 11 18.59 7.87 -9.61
N SER A 12 17.61 7.12 -10.12
CA SER A 12 17.18 5.84 -9.58
C SER A 12 17.09 5.71 -8.06
N PHE A 13 16.20 6.48 -7.41
CA PHE A 13 15.55 5.96 -6.20
C PHE A 13 14.48 4.97 -6.68
N SER A 14 14.91 3.79 -7.13
CA SER A 14 14.02 2.64 -7.21
C SER A 14 13.55 2.42 -5.78
N LEU A 15 12.37 2.95 -5.46
CA LEU A 15 11.68 2.59 -4.23
C LEU A 15 11.68 1.07 -4.20
N PRO A 16 12.17 0.45 -3.11
CA PRO A 16 12.20 -1.00 -3.01
C PRO A 16 10.78 -1.47 -3.30
N ASP A 17 10.67 -2.41 -4.23
CA ASP A 17 9.43 -3.12 -4.53
C ASP A 17 8.77 -3.44 -3.18
N GLU A 18 7.71 -2.70 -2.84
CA GLU A 18 7.13 -2.52 -1.50
C GLU A 18 6.33 -3.78 -1.09
N HIS A 19 6.90 -4.93 -1.41
CA HIS A 19 6.46 -6.24 -1.02
C HIS A 19 6.77 -6.42 0.45
N LEU A 20 5.71 -6.38 1.25
CA LEU A 20 5.73 -6.85 2.62
C LEU A 20 6.31 -8.28 2.62
N THR A 21 7.51 -8.41 3.18
CA THR A 21 8.36 -9.61 3.05
C THR A 21 7.86 -10.80 3.87
N ASP A 22 6.81 -10.59 4.69
CA ASP A 22 6.13 -11.61 5.47
C ASP A 22 4.63 -11.63 5.16
N ASP A 23 4.25 -12.37 4.12
CA ASP A 23 2.87 -12.44 3.66
C ASP A 23 1.93 -13.27 4.56
N TYR A 24 2.49 -14.14 5.41
CA TYR A 24 1.69 -15.10 6.20
C TYR A 24 0.80 -14.44 7.26
N PRO A 25 1.28 -13.52 8.12
CA PRO A 25 0.42 -12.82 9.08
C PRO A 25 -0.57 -11.88 8.39
N LEU A 26 -0.18 -11.24 7.28
CA LEU A 26 -1.07 -10.39 6.48
C LEU A 26 -2.23 -11.21 5.91
N TRP A 27 -1.93 -12.42 5.42
CA TRP A 27 -2.96 -13.33 4.97
C TRP A 27 -3.92 -13.73 6.09
N GLN A 28 -3.42 -14.00 7.29
CA GLN A 28 -4.28 -14.29 8.44
C GLN A 28 -5.24 -13.13 8.74
N GLN A 29 -4.79 -11.88 8.64
CA GLN A 29 -5.65 -10.70 8.84
C GLN A 29 -6.74 -10.59 7.75
N VAL A 30 -6.42 -10.89 6.49
CA VAL A 30 -7.42 -10.99 5.39
C VAL A 30 -8.42 -12.12 5.62
N VAL A 31 -7.95 -13.27 6.12
CA VAL A 31 -8.80 -14.41 6.45
C VAL A 31 -9.68 -14.10 7.67
N ALA A 32 -9.17 -13.39 8.67
CA ALA A 32 -9.93 -12.94 9.83
C ALA A 32 -10.94 -11.85 9.49
N ARG A 33 -10.76 -11.12 8.36
CA ARG A 33 -11.48 -9.88 8.03
C ARG A 33 -11.36 -8.84 9.14
N ASP A 34 -10.16 -8.75 9.71
CA ASP A 34 -9.90 -7.85 10.83
C ASP A 34 -10.06 -6.40 10.37
N PRO A 35 -11.02 -5.63 10.92
CA PRO A 35 -11.16 -4.21 10.61
C PRO A 35 -9.98 -3.38 11.14
N ALA A 36 -9.21 -3.87 12.12
CA ALA A 36 -8.02 -3.18 12.61
C ALA A 36 -6.89 -3.13 11.58
N ALA A 37 -6.90 -4.07 10.61
CA ALA A 37 -5.95 -4.07 9.50
C ALA A 37 -6.38 -3.14 8.35
N ASP A 38 -7.62 -2.61 8.38
CA ASP A 38 -8.05 -1.66 7.35
C ASP A 38 -7.22 -0.38 7.45
N GLY A 39 -6.61 0.01 6.33
CA GLY A 39 -5.75 1.18 6.27
C GLY A 39 -4.30 0.91 6.69
N SER A 40 -3.92 -0.33 7.02
CA SER A 40 -2.51 -0.74 7.20
C SER A 40 -1.90 -1.28 5.90
N PHE A 41 -2.69 -1.98 5.08
CA PHE A 41 -2.27 -2.43 3.75
C PHE A 41 -3.50 -2.71 2.86
N VAL A 42 -3.24 -2.93 1.57
CA VAL A 42 -4.22 -3.46 0.62
C VAL A 42 -3.71 -4.74 -0.02
N TYR A 43 -4.62 -5.58 -0.50
CA TYR A 43 -4.27 -6.79 -1.23
C TYR A 43 -4.86 -6.78 -2.64
N GLY A 44 -4.03 -7.06 -3.65
CA GLY A 44 -4.39 -7.26 -5.05
C GLY A 44 -4.66 -8.73 -5.36
N VAL A 45 -5.71 -8.99 -6.14
CA VAL A 45 -6.06 -10.32 -6.64
C VAL A 45 -5.67 -10.42 -8.11
N GLN A 46 -4.60 -11.16 -8.40
CA GLN A 46 -4.02 -11.29 -9.74
C GLN A 46 -5.03 -11.81 -10.77
N SER A 47 -5.84 -12.80 -10.40
CA SER A 47 -6.84 -13.39 -11.30
C SER A 47 -7.94 -12.44 -11.76
N THR A 48 -8.23 -11.40 -10.97
CA THR A 48 -9.26 -10.41 -11.32
C THR A 48 -8.66 -9.04 -11.67
N GLY A 49 -7.41 -8.78 -11.32
CA GLY A 49 -6.78 -7.46 -11.40
C GLY A 49 -7.43 -6.42 -10.48
N VAL A 50 -8.03 -6.84 -9.36
CA VAL A 50 -8.72 -5.96 -8.41
C VAL A 50 -7.99 -5.95 -7.07
N TYR A 51 -7.78 -4.77 -6.48
CA TYR A 51 -7.29 -4.65 -5.11
C TYR A 51 -8.38 -4.28 -4.11
N CYS A 52 -8.26 -4.80 -2.88
CA CYS A 52 -9.23 -4.72 -1.80
C CYS A 52 -8.57 -4.44 -0.45
N ARG A 53 -9.35 -3.97 0.51
CA ARG A 53 -8.97 -3.90 1.93
C ARG A 53 -9.13 -5.26 2.64
N PRO A 54 -8.37 -5.56 3.71
CA PRO A 54 -8.42 -6.83 4.43
C PRO A 54 -9.81 -7.19 5.00
N SER A 55 -10.64 -6.23 5.42
CA SER A 55 -12.00 -6.50 5.92
C SER A 55 -13.05 -6.76 4.83
N CYS A 56 -12.67 -6.81 3.55
CA CYS A 56 -13.61 -6.86 2.43
C CYS A 56 -14.56 -8.08 2.51
N LYS A 57 -15.86 -7.82 2.40
CA LYS A 57 -16.92 -8.87 2.37
C LYS A 57 -16.96 -9.68 1.06
N SER A 58 -16.09 -9.37 0.09
CA SER A 58 -16.04 -10.10 -1.18
C SER A 58 -15.67 -11.58 -0.98
N ARG A 59 -15.91 -12.41 -2.01
CA ARG A 59 -15.45 -13.79 -2.03
C ARG A 59 -13.92 -13.79 -1.90
N ARG A 60 -13.41 -14.63 -1.01
CA ARG A 60 -11.96 -14.72 -0.78
C ARG A 60 -11.29 -15.33 -2.01
N PRO A 61 -10.25 -14.69 -2.56
CA PRO A 61 -9.41 -15.30 -3.57
C PRO A 61 -8.59 -16.44 -2.96
N LYS A 62 -8.00 -17.29 -3.80
CA LYS A 62 -6.96 -18.23 -3.37
C LYS A 62 -5.69 -17.45 -3.01
N ARG A 63 -5.01 -17.83 -1.92
CA ARG A 63 -3.77 -17.18 -1.45
C ARG A 63 -2.72 -17.02 -2.55
N GLU A 64 -2.58 -18.02 -3.43
CA GLU A 64 -1.65 -18.01 -4.57
C GLU A 64 -1.85 -16.83 -5.54
N ASN A 65 -3.08 -16.30 -5.62
CA ASN A 65 -3.43 -15.18 -6.51
C ASN A 65 -3.40 -13.84 -5.78
N VAL A 66 -2.90 -13.78 -4.55
CA VAL A 66 -2.93 -12.58 -3.70
C VAL A 66 -1.53 -11.98 -3.60
N LYS A 67 -1.46 -10.68 -3.80
CA LYS A 67 -0.27 -9.85 -3.62
C LYS A 67 -0.61 -8.71 -2.67
N PHE A 68 0.26 -8.41 -1.71
CA PHE A 68 0.05 -7.34 -0.74
C PHE A 68 0.81 -6.08 -1.17
N PHE A 69 0.24 -4.93 -0.85
CA PHE A 69 0.81 -3.61 -1.09
C PHE A 69 0.59 -2.77 0.16
N GLN A 70 1.56 -1.94 0.55
CA GLN A 70 1.29 -1.01 1.66
C GLN A 70 0.25 0.00 1.19
N LEU A 71 0.50 0.73 0.09
CA LEU A 71 -0.39 1.80 -0.37
C LEU A 71 -1.33 1.41 -1.54
N PRO A 72 -2.57 1.94 -1.61
CA PRO A 72 -3.44 1.85 -2.79
C PRO A 72 -2.76 2.33 -4.06
N ALA A 73 -1.96 3.39 -3.96
CA ALA A 73 -1.20 3.93 -5.07
C ALA A 73 -0.19 2.92 -5.63
N ALA A 74 0.45 2.11 -4.77
CA ALA A 74 1.36 1.05 -5.20
C ALA A 74 0.61 -0.08 -5.92
N ALA A 75 -0.61 -0.43 -5.47
CA ALA A 75 -1.46 -1.39 -6.18
C ALA A 75 -1.93 -0.86 -7.54
N GLU A 76 -2.27 0.43 -7.64
CA GLU A 76 -2.66 1.08 -8.89
C GLU A 76 -1.49 1.17 -9.88
N ALA A 77 -0.29 1.51 -9.39
CA ALA A 77 0.94 1.50 -10.20
C ALA A 77 1.30 0.10 -10.72
N ALA A 78 0.97 -0.95 -9.95
CA ALA A 78 1.10 -2.34 -10.37
C ALA A 78 -0.04 -2.82 -11.31
N GLY A 79 -0.96 -1.94 -11.72
CA GLY A 79 -2.03 -2.22 -12.69
C GLY A 79 -3.31 -2.79 -12.09
N PHE A 80 -3.48 -2.77 -10.77
CA PHE A 80 -4.72 -3.23 -10.14
C PHE A 80 -5.76 -2.11 -10.08
N ARG A 81 -7.03 -2.45 -10.31
CA ARG A 81 -8.15 -1.51 -10.16
C ARG A 81 -8.76 -1.57 -8.76
N ALA A 82 -9.23 -0.44 -8.25
CA ALA A 82 -9.90 -0.37 -6.96
C ALA A 82 -11.20 -1.20 -6.94
N CYS A 83 -11.41 -1.97 -5.87
CA CYS A 83 -12.67 -2.68 -5.68
C CYS A 83 -13.83 -1.70 -5.49
N LYS A 84 -14.86 -1.81 -6.33
CA LYS A 84 -16.06 -0.98 -6.26
C LYS A 84 -16.90 -1.18 -4.99
N ARG A 85 -16.71 -2.31 -4.29
CA ARG A 85 -17.51 -2.70 -3.11
C ARG A 85 -16.91 -2.19 -1.81
N CYS A 86 -15.61 -2.34 -1.60
CA CYS A 86 -14.94 -1.85 -0.39
C CYS A 86 -14.26 -0.48 -0.56
N ARG A 87 -14.20 0.05 -1.79
CA ARG A 87 -13.66 1.37 -2.14
C ARG A 87 -12.39 1.72 -1.35
N PRO A 88 -11.32 0.92 -1.49
CA PRO A 88 -10.10 1.11 -0.70
C PRO A 88 -9.41 2.46 -0.96
N ASN A 89 -9.63 3.07 -2.13
CA ASN A 89 -9.11 4.39 -2.49
C ASN A 89 -9.73 5.54 -1.66
N THR A 90 -10.97 5.40 -1.16
CA THR A 90 -11.67 6.51 -0.46
C THR A 90 -11.36 6.61 1.03
N VAL A 91 -10.52 5.72 1.57
CA VAL A 91 -10.18 5.68 2.99
C VAL A 91 -8.74 6.12 3.15
N ALA A 92 -8.49 7.07 4.05
CA ALA A 92 -7.13 7.49 4.39
C ALA A 92 -6.38 6.29 4.98
N MET A 93 -5.26 5.90 4.36
CA MET A 93 -4.37 4.92 4.97
C MET A 93 -3.72 5.51 6.22
N GLN A 94 -3.56 4.67 7.22
CA GLN A 94 -2.79 4.98 8.41
C GLN A 94 -1.32 4.96 8.00
N ASP A 95 -0.81 6.11 7.58
CA ASP A 95 0.61 6.27 7.38
C ASP A 95 1.27 6.27 8.76
N SER A 96 2.05 5.23 9.05
CA SER A 96 2.74 5.08 10.33
C SER A 96 3.68 6.24 10.64
N GLN A 97 4.12 7.01 9.64
CA GLN A 97 4.96 8.19 9.85
C GLN A 97 4.14 9.40 10.30
N VAL A 98 2.84 9.48 10.02
CA VAL A 98 2.00 10.62 10.42
C VAL A 98 1.87 10.71 11.93
N ALA A 99 1.68 9.59 12.63
CA ALA A 99 1.61 9.58 14.09
C ALA A 99 2.92 10.05 14.75
N LEU A 100 4.07 9.68 14.16
CA LEU A 100 5.38 10.14 14.63
C LEU A 100 5.56 11.63 14.37
N VAL A 101 5.27 12.10 13.16
CA VAL A 101 5.37 13.53 12.80
C VAL A 101 4.48 14.38 13.70
N GLN A 102 3.24 13.95 13.96
CA GLN A 102 2.33 14.62 14.89
C GLN A 102 2.95 14.75 16.29
N SER A 103 3.50 13.65 16.84
CA SER A 103 4.13 13.70 18.17
C SER A 103 5.32 14.66 18.26
N ILE A 104 6.10 14.78 17.17
CA ILE A 104 7.23 15.72 17.09
C ILE A 104 6.71 17.15 16.99
N CYS A 105 5.70 17.40 16.16
CA CYS A 105 5.09 18.72 16.01
C CYS A 105 4.49 19.24 17.33
N ASP A 106 3.82 18.37 18.10
CA ASP A 106 3.27 18.73 19.41
C ASP A 106 4.36 19.11 20.43
N HIS A 107 5.52 18.46 20.36
CA HIS A 107 6.65 18.74 21.26
C HIS A 107 7.41 20.03 20.90
N ILE A 108 7.44 20.42 19.62
CA ILE A 108 8.09 21.65 19.16
C ILE A 108 7.25 22.89 19.48
N ASN A 109 5.92 22.74 19.57
CA ASN A 109 4.97 23.83 19.74
C ASN A 109 4.54 24.06 21.20
N THR A 110 5.17 23.35 22.15
CA THR A 110 5.02 23.52 23.61
C THR A 110 6.22 24.30 24.15
#